data_AF-A0A507QS22-F1
#
_entry.id   AF-A0A507QS22-F1
#
_cell.length_a   1.000
_cell.length_b   1.000
_cell.length_c   1.000
_cell.angle_alpha   90.00
_cell.angle_beta   90.00
_cell.angle_gamma   90.00
#
_symmetry.space_group_name_H-M   'P 1'
#
loop_
_entity.id
_entity.type
_entity.pdbx_description
1 polymer ?
#
loop_
_entity_poly.entity_id
_entity_poly.type
_entity_poly.pdbx_seq_one_letter_code
_entity_poly.pdbx_strand_id
1 'polypeptide(L)' 'MDKRQSLLILVADRKACEDGWVLHLAINRKGQILPFRMRDQALACTTNVGAWLGGQTLDENTANPDEDVFYGN' A
#
# COMPACT_ATOMS: atom_id res chain seq x y z
N MET A 1 -13.12 13.38 7.29
CA MET A 1 -11.74 13.79 6.95
C MET A 1 -10.65 12.89 7.52
N ASP A 2 -10.95 11.91 8.38
CA ASP A 2 -9.94 10.95 8.90
C ASP A 2 -9.74 9.70 8.03
N LYS A 3 -10.61 9.48 7.04
CA LYS A 3 -10.55 8.34 6.12
C LYS A 3 -9.67 8.58 4.90
N ARG A 4 -9.06 9.77 4.77
CA ARG A 4 -8.24 10.13 3.61
C ARG A 4 -6.78 9.83 3.88
N GLN A 5 -6.13 9.12 2.96
CA GLN A 5 -4.69 8.91 2.97
C GLN A 5 -3.94 10.24 2.85
N SER A 6 -2.89 10.40 3.64
CA SER A 6 -1.97 11.53 3.63
C SER A 6 -0.52 11.10 3.43
N LEU A 7 -0.17 9.87 3.81
CA LEU A 7 1.14 9.26 3.58
C LEU A 7 0.97 7.84 3.04
N LEU A 8 1.90 7.43 2.18
CA LEU A 8 2.12 6.03 1.80
C LEU A 8 3.38 5.53 2.51
N ILE A 9 3.28 4.41 3.23
CA ILE A 9 4.42 3.74 3.88
C ILE A 9 4.66 2.39 3.23
N LEU A 10 5.94 2.12 2.93
CA LEU A 10 6.42 0.82 2.46
C LEU A 10 7.11 0.11 3.62
N VAL A 11 6.67 -1.10 3.93
CA VAL A 11 7.23 -1.91 5.00
C VAL A 11 7.93 -3.12 4.40
N ALA A 12 9.25 -3.18 4.61
CA ALA A 12 10.06 -4.36 4.38
C ALA A 12 10.12 -5.19 5.67
N ASP A 13 9.14 -6.08 5.86
CA ASP A 13 9.11 -7.02 6.98
C ASP A 13 9.81 -8.34 6.66
N ARG A 14 9.70 -9.34 7.54
CA ARG A 14 10.30 -10.66 7.32
C ARG A 14 9.94 -11.26 5.96
N LYS A 15 8.65 -11.24 5.60
CA LYS A 15 8.17 -11.76 4.31
C LYS A 15 8.67 -10.92 3.14
N ALA A 16 8.92 -9.63 3.33
CA ALA A 16 9.61 -8.83 2.35
C ALA A 16 11.06 -9.28 2.11
N CYS A 17 11.79 -9.50 3.20
CA CYS A 17 13.20 -9.88 3.14
C CYS A 17 13.43 -11.32 2.66
N GLU A 18 12.54 -12.25 3.01
CA GLU A 18 12.67 -13.67 2.67
C GLU A 18 12.06 -14.01 1.31
N ASP A 19 10.88 -13.46 1.01
CA ASP A 19 10.07 -13.86 -0.14
C ASP A 19 9.90 -12.74 -1.18
N GLY A 20 10.57 -11.60 -1.01
CA GLY A 20 10.56 -10.50 -1.98
C GLY A 20 9.24 -9.73 -2.06
N TRP A 21 8.46 -9.66 -0.98
CA TRP A 21 7.21 -8.88 -0.94
C TRP A 21 7.42 -7.46 -0.40
N VAL A 22 6.42 -6.59 -0.53
CA VAL A 22 6.39 -5.27 0.14
C VAL A 22 4.97 -5.01 0.61
N LEU A 23 4.83 -4.61 1.88
CA LEU A 23 3.55 -4.18 2.44
C LEU A 23 3.40 -2.67 2.29
N HIS A 24 2.33 -2.24 1.65
CA HIS A 24 1.94 -0.85 1.47
C HIS A 24 0.86 -0.51 2.50
N LEU A 25 1.06 0.58 3.23
CA LEU A 25 0.13 1.09 4.23
C LEU A 25 -0.23 2.54 3.92
N ALA A 26 -1.52 2.83 3.91
CA ALA A 26 -2.04 4.19 3.86
C ALA A 26 -2.17 4.75 5.28
N ILE A 27 -1.63 5.95 5.51
CA ILE A 27 -1.72 6.63 6.81
C ILE A 27 -2.44 7.97 6.63
N ASN A 28 -3.37 8.28 7.52
CA ASN A 28 -4.10 9.54 7.51
C ASN A 28 -3.31 10.69 8.18
N ARG A 29 -3.85 11.91 8.10
CA ARG A 29 -3.24 13.12 8.71
C ARG A 29 -3.02 13.05 10.23
N LYS A 30 -3.64 12.10 10.92
CA LYS A 30 -3.49 11.88 12.38
C LYS A 30 -2.40 10.84 12.70
N GLY A 31 -1.73 10.29 11.69
CA GLY A 31 -0.75 9.21 11.87
C GLY A 31 -1.40 7.83 12.07
N GLN A 32 -2.69 7.67 11.78
CA GLN A 32 -3.39 6.40 11.93
C GLN A 32 -3.31 5.59 10.64
N ILE A 33 -3.00 4.30 10.75
CA ILE A 33 -3.04 3.35 9.64
C ILE A 33 -4.51 3.16 9.24
N LEU A 34 -4.80 3.33 7.94
CA LEU A 34 -6.12 3.05 7.38
C LEU A 34 -6.34 1.53 7.25
N PRO A 35 -7.59 1.06 7.25
CA PRO A 35 -7.89 -0.38 7.27
C PRO A 35 -7.28 -1.15 6.10
N PHE A 36 -7.35 -0.58 4.89
CA PHE A 36 -6.88 -1.21 3.67
C PHE A 36 -5.36 -1.37 3.63
N ARG A 37 -4.92 -2.61 3.37
CA ARG A 37 -3.52 -2.98 3.21
C ARG A 37 -3.32 -3.69 1.89
N MET A 38 -2.21 -3.38 1.24
CA MET A 38 -1.83 -4.03 -0.02
C MET A 38 -0.46 -4.66 0.13
N ARG A 39 -0.33 -5.93 -0.23
CA ARG A 39 0.96 -6.58 -0.33
C ARG A 39 1.22 -6.99 -1.77
N ASP A 40 2.38 -6.62 -2.26
CA ASP A 40 2.77 -6.82 -3.66
C ASP A 40 4.21 -7.33 -3.74
N GLN A 41 4.60 -7.87 -4.88
CA GLN A 41 5.99 -8.22 -5.16
C GLN A 41 6.87 -6.96 -5.13
N ALA A 42 8.09 -7.08 -4.61
CA ALA A 42 9.04 -5.97 -4.53
C ALA A 42 9.33 -5.36 -5.91
N LEU A 43 9.31 -6.18 -6.96
CA LEU A 43 9.43 -5.74 -8.34
C LEU A 43 8.30 -4.80 -8.78
N ALA A 44 7.09 -4.97 -8.25
CA ALA A 44 5.91 -4.17 -8.59
C ALA A 44 5.72 -2.93 -7.69
N CYS A 45 6.50 -2.82 -6.62
CA CYS A 45 6.47 -1.69 -5.67
C CYS A 45 6.58 -0.32 -6.36
N THR A 46 7.41 -0.21 -7.41
CA THR A 46 7.58 1.04 -8.17
C THR A 46 6.29 1.54 -8.80
N THR A 47 5.38 0.65 -9.18
CA THR A 47 4.09 1.01 -9.76
C THR A 47 3.20 1.72 -8.74
N ASN A 48 3.05 1.14 -7.55
CA ASN A 48 2.24 1.73 -6.48
C ASN A 48 2.83 3.05 -5.95
N VAL A 49 4.17 3.13 -5.87
CA VAL A 49 4.85 4.39 -5.54
C VAL A 49 4.63 5.44 -6.63
N GLY A 50 4.73 5.05 -7.90
CA GLY A 50 4.48 5.95 -9.03
C GLY A 50 3.04 6.48 -9.03
N ALA A 51 2.05 5.61 -8.79
CA ALA A 51 0.65 5.99 -8.64
C ALA A 51 0.45 7.02 -7.52
N TRP A 52 1.06 6.79 -6.35
CA TRP A 52 1.01 7.72 -5.22
C TRP A 52 1.64 9.08 -5.53
N LEU A 53 2.81 9.10 -6.18
CA LEU A 53 3.45 10.34 -6.63
C LEU A 53 2.59 11.07 -7.69
N GLY A 54 1.78 10.33 -8.45
CA GLY A 54 0.77 10.84 -9.37
C GLY A 54 -0.52 11.31 -8.71
N GLY A 55 -0.65 11.15 -7.38
CA GLY A 55 -1.79 11.60 -6.59
C GLY A 55 -2.89 10.56 -6.34
N GLN A 56 -2.70 9.31 -6.78
CA GLN A 56 -3.64 8.22 -6.53
C GLN A 56 -3.42 7.62 -5.13
N THR A 57 -4.50 7.48 -4.35
CA THR A 57 -4.43 6.82 -3.05
C THR A 57 -4.36 5.30 -3.20
N LEU A 58 -3.90 4.62 -2.16
CA LEU A 58 -3.61 3.19 -2.22
C LEU A 58 -4.86 2.35 -2.52
N ASP A 59 -6.02 2.77 -2.00
CA ASP A 59 -7.34 2.16 -2.22
C ASP A 59 -7.86 2.34 -3.66
N GLU A 60 -7.33 3.28 -4.44
CA GLU A 60 -7.64 3.43 -5.87
C GLU A 60 -6.91 2.38 -6.72
N ASN A 61 -5.91 1.68 -6.17
CA ASN A 61 -5.12 0.67 -6.88
C ASN A 61 -5.69 -0.76 -6.73
N THR A 62 -6.94 -0.90 -6.30
CA THR A 62 -7.61 -2.20 -6.12
C THR A 62 -9.03 -2.17 -6.69
N ALA A 63 -9.54 -3.32 -7.10
CA ALA A 63 -10.94 -3.49 -7.47
C ALA A 63 -11.87 -3.54 -6.23
N ASN A 64 -11.34 -3.87 -5.05
CA ASN A 64 -12.06 -3.92 -3.79
C ASN A 64 -11.25 -3.22 -2.68
N PRO A 65 -11.56 -1.96 -2.33
CA PRO A 65 -10.84 -1.19 -1.31
C PRO A 65 -11.21 -1.56 0.13
N ASP A 66 -12.27 -2.37 0.33
CA ASP A 66 -12.71 -2.81 1.65
C ASP A 66 -12.03 -4.11 2.12
N GLU A 67 -11.24 -4.73 1.25
CA GLU A 67 -10.52 -5.97 1.51
C GLU A 67 -9.02 -5.81 1.27
N ASP A 68 -8.20 -6.39 2.15
CA ASP A 68 -6.76 -6.44 1.93
C ASP A 68 -6.45 -7.25 0.66
N VAL A 69 -5.49 -6.78 -0.14
CA VAL A 69 -5.14 -7.42 -1.42
C VAL A 69 -3.70 -7.92 -1.43
N PHE A 70 -3.50 -8.99 -2.18
CA PHE A 70 -2.23 -9.67 -2.41
C PHE A 70 -2.01 -9.84 -3.91
N TYR A 71 -1.05 -9.12 -4.49
CA TYR A 71 -0.70 -9.22 -5.90
C TYR A 71 0.66 -9.89 -6.08
N GLY A 72 0.68 -11.01 -6.80
CA GLY A 72 1.90 -11.71 -7.18
C GLY A 72 1.58 -12.66 -8.34
N ASN A 73 2.37 -12.59 -9.40
CA ASN A 73 2.32 -13.58 -10.48
C ASN A 73 2.65 -14.98 -9.95
#